data_AF-A0AAN5C2L2-F1
#
_entry.id   AF-A0AAN5C2L2-F1
#
_cell.length_a   1.000
_cell.length_b   1.000
_cell.length_c   1.000
_cell.angle_alpha   90.00
_cell.angle_beta   90.00
_cell.angle_gamma   90.00
#
_symmetry.space_group_name_H-M   'P 1'
#
loop_
_entity.id
_entity.type
_entity.pdbx_description
1 polymer ?
#
loop_
_entity_poly.entity_id
_entity_poly.type
_entity_poly.pdbx_seq_one_letter_code
_entity_poly.pdbx_strand_id
1 'polypeptide(L)'
;MFDTFYSSVRPTLASQYRGQLQVIFRQHIQPWHPSSTLMHEAGAAVLRVAPEKFWEFSAALFKQQKDFFDVSVVNETRNRTYERLAKVAGHIGVEEREVLKLLTVSDKASDNGELNTGNFVTDDIKKMVKVRY
;
A
#
# COMPACT_ATOMS: atom_id res chain seq x y z
N MET A 1 -10.84 10.73 8.05
CA MET A 1 -9.63 11.55 8.24
C MET A 1 -8.85 11.71 6.95
N PHE A 2 -8.43 10.62 6.27
CA PHE A 2 -7.66 10.76 5.02
C PHE A 2 -8.41 11.51 3.91
N ASP A 3 -9.70 11.24 3.73
CA ASP A 3 -10.53 11.92 2.74
C ASP A 3 -10.48 13.45 2.88
N THR A 4 -10.74 13.98 4.09
CA THR A 4 -10.62 15.40 4.41
C THR A 4 -9.23 15.96 4.10
N PHE A 5 -8.18 15.21 4.42
CA PHE A 5 -6.81 15.63 4.09
C PHE A 5 -6.63 15.73 2.57
N TYR A 6 -7.05 14.71 1.82
CA TYR A 6 -6.82 14.64 0.38
C TYR A 6 -7.67 15.64 -0.41
N SER A 7 -8.95 15.79 -0.07
CA SER A 7 -9.91 16.63 -0.80
C SER A 7 -9.85 18.11 -0.42
N SER A 8 -9.52 18.45 0.83
CA SER A 8 -9.58 19.83 1.32
C SER A 8 -8.22 20.38 1.73
N VAL A 9 -7.46 19.65 2.56
CA VAL A 9 -6.21 20.16 3.14
C VAL A 9 -5.10 20.22 2.09
N ARG A 10 -4.88 19.12 1.34
CA ARG A 10 -3.80 19.00 0.36
C ARG A 10 -3.88 20.05 -0.76
N PRO A 11 -5.03 20.37 -1.36
CA PRO A 11 -5.15 21.47 -2.32
C PRO A 11 -4.84 22.85 -1.72
N THR A 12 -5.24 23.08 -0.47
CA THR A 12 -4.92 24.32 0.26
C THR A 12 -3.42 24.45 0.47
N LEU A 13 -2.75 23.38 0.90
CA LEU A 13 -1.29 23.36 1.07
C LEU A 13 -0.56 23.61 -0.26
N ALA A 14 -1.03 22.99 -1.34
CA ALA A 14 -0.43 23.14 -2.67
C ALA A 14 -0.61 24.55 -3.27
N SER A 15 -1.69 25.26 -2.91
CA SER A 15 -1.99 26.60 -3.44
C SER A 15 -1.42 27.72 -2.58
N GLN A 16 -1.55 27.64 -1.25
CA GLN A 16 -1.19 28.74 -0.34
C GLN A 16 0.20 28.58 0.30
N TYR A 17 0.67 27.35 0.50
CA TYR A 17 1.88 27.03 1.26
C TYR A 17 2.95 26.32 0.42
N ARG A 18 2.88 26.48 -0.91
CA ARG A 18 3.81 25.85 -1.84
C ARG A 18 5.24 26.26 -1.52
N GLY A 19 6.12 25.28 -1.30
CA GLY A 19 7.53 25.49 -0.95
C GLY A 19 7.79 25.89 0.51
N GLN A 20 6.76 26.13 1.31
CA GLN A 20 6.88 26.46 2.74
C GLN A 20 6.61 25.26 3.64
N LEU A 21 5.75 24.34 3.19
CA LEU A 21 5.39 23.13 3.91
C LEU A 21 5.64 21.87 3.09
N GLN A 22 6.19 20.84 3.75
CA GLN A 22 6.31 19.50 3.22
C GLN A 22 5.42 18.55 4.01
N VAL A 23 4.59 17.78 3.30
CA VAL A 23 3.81 16.71 3.92
C VAL A 23 4.56 15.39 3.79
N ILE A 24 4.71 14.68 4.90
CA ILE A 24 5.29 13.34 4.95
C ILE A 24 4.17 12.37 5.32
N PHE A 25 3.83 11.46 4.42
CA PHE A 25 2.92 10.36 4.71
C PHE A 25 3.69 9.23 5.41
N ARG A 26 3.36 8.96 6.67
CA ARG A 26 3.95 7.85 7.43
C ARG A 26 2.92 6.75 7.59
N GLN A 27 3.14 5.69 6.81
CA GLN A 27 2.43 4.44 6.90
C GLN A 27 2.52 3.85 8.31
N HIS A 28 1.39 3.49 8.91
CA HIS A 28 1.31 2.90 10.25
C HIS A 28 0.57 1.57 10.19
N ILE A 29 1.36 0.50 10.03
CA ILE A 29 0.85 -0.87 9.98
C ILE A 29 0.35 -1.25 11.37
N GLN A 30 -0.88 -1.73 11.43
CA GLN A 30 -1.51 -2.21 12.66
C GLN A 30 -1.39 -3.74 12.70
N PRO A 31 -0.39 -4.32 13.41
CA PRO A 31 -0.10 -5.75 13.33
C PRO A 31 -1.23 -6.66 13.86
N TRP A 32 -2.19 -6.11 14.62
CA TRP A 32 -3.38 -6.83 15.07
C TRP A 32 -4.48 -6.95 13.99
N HIS A 33 -4.32 -6.27 12.84
CA HIS A 33 -5.14 -6.42 11.64
C HIS A 33 -4.25 -6.93 10.49
N PRO A 34 -4.18 -8.24 10.21
CA PRO A 34 -3.23 -8.80 9.25
C PRO A 34 -3.29 -8.17 7.86
N SER A 35 -4.50 -7.82 7.40
CA SER A 35 -4.72 -7.16 6.12
C SER A 35 -4.16 -5.74 6.05
N SER A 36 -3.91 -5.09 7.19
CA SER A 36 -3.20 -3.80 7.27
C SER A 36 -1.85 -3.90 6.58
N THR A 37 -1.07 -4.95 6.86
CA THR A 37 0.23 -5.17 6.20
C THR A 37 0.06 -5.24 4.68
N LEU A 38 -0.95 -5.99 4.20
CA LEU A 38 -1.19 -6.18 2.76
C LEU A 38 -1.55 -4.86 2.06
N MET A 39 -2.43 -4.07 2.68
CA MET A 39 -2.79 -2.73 2.19
C MET A 39 -1.57 -1.80 2.10
N HIS A 40 -0.66 -1.89 3.07
CA HIS A 40 0.54 -1.05 3.11
C HIS A 40 1.61 -1.49 2.12
N GLU A 41 1.75 -2.81 1.90
CA GLU A 41 2.57 -3.36 0.82
C GLU A 41 2.07 -2.91 -0.55
N ALA A 42 0.75 -2.85 -0.77
CA ALA A 42 0.20 -2.29 -2.00
C ALA A 42 0.55 -0.80 -2.18
N GLY A 43 0.51 -0.01 -1.09
CA GLY A 43 1.01 1.37 -1.10
C GLY A 43 2.49 1.47 -1.47
N ALA A 44 3.33 0.56 -0.94
CA ALA A 44 4.75 0.48 -1.28
C ALA A 44 4.98 0.06 -2.74
N ALA A 45 4.19 -0.88 -3.26
CA ALA A 45 4.25 -1.30 -4.66
C ALA A 45 3.89 -0.15 -5.60
N VAL A 46 2.84 0.62 -5.30
CA VAL A 46 2.49 1.82 -6.08
C VAL A 46 3.60 2.87 -6.02
N LEU A 47 4.26 3.07 -4.87
CA LEU A 47 5.42 3.96 -4.78
C LEU A 47 6.58 3.54 -5.70
N ARG A 48 6.76 2.23 -5.93
CA ARG A 48 7.77 1.73 -6.88
C ARG A 48 7.37 1.90 -8.33
N VAL A 49 6.09 1.66 -8.66
CA VAL A 49 5.60 1.64 -10.05
C VAL A 49 5.27 3.05 -10.55
N ALA A 50 4.57 3.85 -9.74
CA ALA A 50 4.02 5.15 -10.10
C ALA A 50 3.96 6.07 -8.86
N PRO A 51 5.10 6.60 -8.37
CA PRO A 51 5.16 7.39 -7.14
C PRO A 51 4.27 8.64 -7.16
N GLU A 52 4.07 9.25 -8.33
CA GLU A 52 3.19 10.40 -8.54
C GLU A 52 1.70 10.06 -8.30
N LYS A 53 1.33 8.78 -8.43
CA LYS A 53 -0.02 8.26 -8.20
C LYS A 53 -0.29 7.85 -6.75
N PHE A 54 0.72 7.85 -5.88
CA PHE A 54 0.58 7.36 -4.51
C PHE A 54 -0.58 8.00 -3.72
N TRP A 55 -0.75 9.32 -3.82
CA TRP A 55 -1.82 10.01 -3.11
C TRP A 55 -3.21 9.67 -3.65
N GLU A 56 -3.32 9.51 -4.97
CA GLU A 56 -4.57 9.11 -5.64
C GLU A 56 -4.92 7.66 -5.33
N PHE A 57 -3.95 6.76 -5.36
CA PHE A 57 -4.10 5.37 -4.91
C PHE A 57 -4.53 5.30 -3.44
N SER A 58 -3.88 6.06 -2.57
CA SER A 58 -4.25 6.11 -1.14
C SER A 58 -5.70 6.55 -0.98
N ALA A 59 -6.14 7.59 -1.70
CA ALA A 59 -7.54 8.03 -1.66
C ALA A 59 -8.51 6.94 -2.12
N ALA A 60 -8.20 6.24 -3.22
CA ALA A 60 -9.00 5.12 -3.71
C ALA A 60 -9.07 3.97 -2.70
N LEU A 61 -7.93 3.59 -2.12
CA LEU A 61 -7.84 2.53 -1.11
C LEU A 61 -8.61 2.91 0.17
N PHE A 62 -8.47 4.13 0.67
CA PHE A 62 -9.25 4.61 1.82
C PHE A 62 -10.76 4.62 1.54
N LYS A 63 -11.18 4.90 0.30
CA LYS A 63 -12.59 4.83 -0.11
C LYS A 63 -13.14 3.40 -0.10
N GLN A 64 -12.29 2.42 -0.42
CA GLN A 64 -12.64 0.99 -0.46
C GLN A 64 -12.18 0.17 0.76
N GLN A 65 -11.61 0.81 1.80
CA GLN A 65 -10.89 0.10 2.86
C GLN A 65 -11.71 -0.97 3.61
N LYS A 66 -13.04 -0.81 3.68
CA LYS A 66 -13.93 -1.78 4.33
C LYS A 66 -13.90 -3.14 3.65
N ASP A 67 -13.59 -3.18 2.36
CA ASP A 67 -13.46 -4.40 1.57
C ASP A 67 -12.23 -5.23 1.97
N PHE A 68 -11.32 -4.64 2.75
CA PHE A 68 -10.05 -5.22 3.18
C PHE A 68 -9.92 -5.34 4.71
N PHE A 69 -10.94 -4.96 5.48
CA PHE A 69 -10.94 -5.17 6.93
C PHE A 69 -11.12 -6.65 7.29
N ASP A 70 -10.75 -7.02 8.53
CA ASP A 70 -10.64 -8.42 8.97
C ASP A 70 -11.83 -9.28 8.55
N VAL A 71 -13.05 -8.84 8.83
CA VAL A 71 -14.29 -9.58 8.51
C VAL A 71 -14.44 -9.84 7.01
N SER A 72 -13.98 -8.92 6.16
CA SER A 72 -14.12 -8.99 4.71
C SER A 72 -13.12 -9.93 4.04
N VAL A 73 -12.00 -10.26 4.72
CA VAL A 73 -10.89 -11.04 4.14
C VAL A 73 -10.48 -12.26 4.97
N VAL A 74 -11.21 -12.57 6.05
CA VAL A 74 -10.83 -13.64 7.00
C VAL A 74 -10.63 -15.02 6.35
N ASN A 75 -11.36 -15.32 5.28
CA ASN A 75 -11.26 -16.58 4.52
C ASN A 75 -10.53 -16.42 3.18
N GLU A 76 -9.93 -15.25 2.93
CA GLU A 76 -9.24 -14.95 1.68
C GLU A 76 -7.74 -15.26 1.81
N THR A 77 -7.17 -15.89 0.77
CA THR A 77 -5.72 -16.11 0.75
C THR A 77 -4.99 -14.79 0.49
N ARG A 78 -3.77 -14.67 1.03
CA ARG A 78 -2.90 -13.48 0.87
C ARG A 78 -2.80 -13.00 -0.59
N ASN A 79 -2.54 -13.91 -1.54
CA ASN A 79 -2.39 -13.55 -2.95
C ASN A 79 -3.70 -13.08 -3.60
N ARG A 80 -4.86 -13.58 -3.16
CA ARG A 80 -6.16 -13.07 -3.64
C ARG A 80 -6.41 -11.64 -3.16
N THR A 81 -6.05 -11.34 -1.91
CA THR A 81 -6.11 -9.97 -1.40
C THR A 81 -5.20 -9.04 -2.21
N TYR A 82 -4.00 -9.49 -2.60
CA TYR A 82 -3.11 -8.69 -3.47
C TYR A 82 -3.64 -8.47 -4.88
N GLU A 83 -4.30 -9.46 -5.50
CA GLU A 83 -4.97 -9.27 -6.79
C GLU A 83 -6.02 -8.15 -6.68
N ARG A 84 -6.82 -8.15 -5.60
CA ARG A 84 -7.82 -7.10 -5.36
C ARG A 84 -7.17 -5.73 -5.12
N LEU A 85 -6.07 -5.66 -4.37
CA LEU A 85 -5.33 -4.43 -4.13
C LEU A 85 -4.67 -3.89 -5.41
N ALA A 86 -4.13 -4.76 -6.26
CA ALA A 86 -3.59 -4.39 -7.56
C ALA A 86 -4.67 -3.77 -8.47
N LYS A 87 -5.89 -4.32 -8.47
CA LYS A 87 -7.03 -3.72 -9.20
C LYS A 87 -7.39 -2.32 -8.71
N VAL A 88 -7.28 -2.04 -7.40
CA VAL A 88 -7.47 -0.67 -6.88
C VAL A 88 -6.46 0.29 -7.52
N ALA A 89 -5.21 -0.14 -7.71
CA ALA A 89 -4.19 0.64 -8.41
C ALA A 89 -4.50 0.76 -9.92
N GLY A 90 -4.99 -0.32 -10.55
CA GLY A 90 -5.46 -0.32 -11.94
C GLY A 90 -6.53 0.73 -12.21
N HIS A 91 -7.52 0.86 -11.31
CA HIS A 91 -8.63 1.81 -11.45
C HIS A 91 -8.20 3.29 -11.49
N ILE A 92 -7.03 3.63 -10.94
CA ILE A 92 -6.49 5.01 -10.96
C ILE A 92 -5.37 5.19 -12.00
N GLY A 93 -5.21 4.20 -12.89
CA GLY A 93 -4.31 4.24 -14.04
C GLY A 93 -2.88 3.78 -13.78
N VAL A 94 -2.62 3.08 -12.67
CA VAL A 94 -1.33 2.40 -12.44
C VAL A 94 -1.35 1.04 -13.15
N GLU A 95 -0.21 0.58 -13.66
CA GLU A 95 -0.12 -0.73 -14.32
C GLU A 95 -0.36 -1.86 -13.29
N GLU A 96 -1.54 -2.49 -13.38
CA GLU A 96 -2.01 -3.51 -12.42
C GLU A 96 -1.09 -4.73 -12.34
N ARG A 97 -0.53 -5.18 -13.48
CA ARG A 97 0.29 -6.40 -13.54
C ARG A 97 1.64 -6.20 -12.86
N GLU A 98 2.26 -5.04 -13.00
CA GLU A 98 3.50 -4.68 -12.33
C GLU A 98 3.28 -4.52 -10.83
N VAL A 99 2.15 -3.93 -10.41
CA VAL A 99 1.78 -3.89 -8.97
C VAL A 99 1.58 -5.30 -8.43
N LEU A 100 0.80 -6.14 -9.13
CA LEU A 100 0.56 -7.52 -8.70
C LEU A 100 1.85 -8.32 -8.62
N LYS A 101 2.73 -8.23 -9.63
CA LYS A 101 4.03 -8.88 -9.67
C LYS A 101 4.90 -8.51 -8.46
N LEU A 102 4.87 -7.26 -8.00
CA LEU A 102 5.61 -6.85 -6.81
C LEU A 102 5.03 -7.43 -5.51
N LEU A 103 3.73 -7.72 -5.48
CA LEU A 103 3.00 -8.16 -4.30
C LEU A 103 2.92 -9.68 -4.16
N THR A 104 2.82 -10.40 -5.28
CA THR A 104 2.64 -11.87 -5.28
C THR A 104 3.75 -12.57 -4.50
N VAL A 105 3.32 -13.47 -3.62
CA VAL A 105 4.21 -14.37 -2.87
C VAL A 105 4.22 -15.73 -3.55
N SER A 106 5.41 -16.29 -3.76
CA SER A 106 5.59 -17.64 -4.30
C SER A 106 4.99 -18.69 -3.36
N ASP A 107 4.33 -19.70 -3.92
CA ASP A 107 3.88 -20.91 -3.21
C ASP A 107 4.97 -21.99 -3.11
N LYS A 108 6.15 -21.70 -3.68
CA LYS A 108 7.33 -22.57 -3.66
C LYS A 108 8.42 -21.94 -2.80
N ALA A 109 9.20 -22.81 -2.14
CA ALA A 109 10.46 -22.42 -1.51
C ALA A 109 11.40 -21.80 -2.54
N SER A 110 12.29 -20.92 -2.07
CA SER A 110 13.40 -20.42 -2.89
C SER A 110 14.39 -21.54 -3.24
N ASP A 111 15.31 -21.25 -4.16
CA ASP A 111 16.35 -22.20 -4.59
C ASP A 111 17.24 -22.69 -3.43
N ASN A 112 17.39 -21.88 -2.37
CA ASN A 112 18.13 -22.24 -1.15
C ASN A 112 17.24 -22.79 -0.01
N GLY A 113 15.96 -23.07 -0.27
CA GLY A 113 15.03 -23.67 0.69
C GLY A 113 14.39 -22.71 1.68
N GLU A 114 14.50 -21.39 1.51
CA GLU A 114 13.83 -20.43 2.36
C GLU A 114 12.31 -20.47 2.15
N LEU A 115 11.57 -20.46 3.26
CA LEU A 115 10.11 -20.48 3.30
C LEU A 115 9.50 -19.12 3.64
N ASN A 116 10.33 -18.18 4.12
CA ASN A 116 9.93 -16.83 4.56
C ASN A 116 10.42 -15.75 3.58
N THR A 117 10.18 -15.95 2.29
CA THR A 117 10.73 -15.09 1.22
C THR A 117 10.07 -13.71 1.14
N GLY A 118 8.82 -13.60 1.60
CA GLY A 118 8.03 -12.37 1.46
C GLY A 118 7.69 -12.04 0.00
N ASN A 119 7.62 -10.75 -0.31
CA ASN A 119 7.37 -10.20 -1.64
C ASN A 119 8.41 -9.12 -2.00
N PHE A 120 8.34 -8.55 -3.20
CA PHE A 120 9.37 -7.63 -3.69
C PHE A 120 9.41 -6.27 -2.96
N VAL A 121 8.38 -5.93 -2.16
CA VAL A 121 8.31 -4.68 -1.38
C VAL A 121 8.64 -4.89 0.11
N THR A 122 9.00 -6.11 0.52
CA THR A 122 9.28 -6.45 1.92
C THR A 122 10.36 -5.55 2.53
N ASP A 123 11.42 -5.23 1.80
CA ASP A 123 12.49 -4.34 2.30
C ASP A 123 12.05 -2.88 2.43
N ASP A 124 11.06 -2.43 1.66
CA ASP A 124 10.47 -1.10 1.85
C ASP A 124 9.67 -1.06 3.13
N ILE A 125 8.87 -2.09 3.39
CA ILE A 125 8.09 -2.22 4.63
C ILE A 125 9.02 -2.25 5.85
N LYS A 126 10.11 -3.03 5.82
CA LYS A 126 11.12 -3.05 6.90
C LYS A 126 11.63 -1.64 7.21
N LYS A 127 11.89 -0.82 6.19
CA LYS A 127 12.33 0.57 6.38
C LYS A 127 11.23 1.46 6.96
N MET A 128 9.98 1.26 6.56
CA MET A 128 8.83 2.05 7.05
C MET A 128 8.52 1.79 8.52
N VAL A 129 8.68 0.55 8.99
CA VAL A 129 8.40 0.17 10.38
C VAL A 129 9.62 0.25 11.31
N LYS A 130 10.81 0.54 10.76
CA LYS A 130 12.04 0.64 11.55
C LYS A 130 11.97 1.83 12.51
N VAL A 131 11.98 1.54 13.81
CA VAL A 131 12.23 2.54 14.85
C VAL A 131 13.69 2.97 14.79
N ARG A 132 13.95 4.27 14.80
CA ARG A 132 15.30 4.83 14.98
C ARG A 132 15.47 5.12 16.47
N TYR A 133 16.45 4.47 17.09
CA TYR A 133 16.94 4.79 18.42
C TYR A 133 18.24 5.58 18.29
#